data_AF-A0A0B8QAS6-F1
#
_entry.id   AF-A0A0B8QAS6-F1
#
_cell.length_a   1.000
_cell.length_b   1.000
_cell.length_c   1.000
_cell.angle_alpha   90.00
_cell.angle_beta   90.00
_cell.angle_gamma   90.00
#
_symmetry.space_group_name_H-M   'P 1'
#
loop_
_entity.id
_entity.type
_entity.pdbx_description
1 polymer ?
#
loop_
_entity_poly.entity_id
_entity_poly.type
_entity_poly.pdbx_seq_one_letter_code
_entity_poly.pdbx_strand_id
1 'polypeptide(L)'
;MSIDAVVADFISGAVETLSPDFNDHDWDIIEGQGSLFNPSFAGVSLGLLHGAQADALILCHEVGRPHIRHLPHCKLPSISATIEANLSAARLTNPSAQIAGICLNTSSLELEEAKTLCADWQEQYGVPVTDPVRFGIESIARHLKENF
;
A
#
# COMPACT_ATOMS: atom_id res chain seq x y z
N MET A 1 11.21 14.98 -1.39
CA MET A 1 12.22 14.41 -2.32
C MET A 1 11.71 13.03 -2.72
N SER A 2 11.81 12.64 -3.98
CA SER A 2 11.45 11.27 -4.36
C SER A 2 12.41 10.31 -3.67
N ILE A 3 11.89 9.33 -2.95
CA ILE A 3 12.69 8.44 -2.11
C ILE A 3 13.63 7.53 -2.92
N ASP A 4 13.30 7.30 -4.20
CA ASP A 4 14.10 6.52 -5.15
C ASP A 4 15.44 7.19 -5.52
N ALA A 5 15.61 8.47 -5.19
CA ALA A 5 16.85 9.22 -5.36
C ALA A 5 17.74 9.21 -4.11
N VAL A 6 17.29 8.61 -3.00
CA VAL A 6 18.06 8.50 -1.75
C VAL A 6 18.95 7.26 -1.81
N VAL A 7 20.22 7.41 -1.41
CA VAL A 7 21.17 6.28 -1.31
C VAL A 7 20.61 5.22 -0.37
N ALA A 8 20.68 3.95 -0.79
CA ALA A 8 19.98 2.82 -0.15
C ALA A 8 20.13 2.75 1.37
N ASP A 9 21.33 3.00 1.90
CA ASP A 9 21.65 2.96 3.33
C ASP A 9 20.90 4.01 4.17
N PHE A 10 20.39 5.08 3.54
CA PHE A 10 19.72 6.20 4.22
C PHE A 10 18.23 6.26 3.95
N ILE A 11 17.65 5.31 3.20
CA ILE A 11 16.23 5.36 2.83
C ILE A 11 15.34 5.38 4.07
N SER A 12 15.58 4.50 5.05
CA SER A 12 14.76 4.46 6.27
C SER A 12 14.97 5.70 7.15
N GLY A 13 16.21 6.15 7.33
CA GLY A 13 16.49 7.36 8.13
C GLY A 13 16.00 8.66 7.47
N ALA A 14 16.01 8.72 6.14
CA ALA A 14 15.43 9.85 5.39
C ALA A 14 13.91 9.88 5.53
N VAL A 15 13.24 8.72 5.54
CA VAL A 15 11.80 8.63 5.78
C VAL A 15 11.47 9.00 7.21
N GLU A 16 12.18 8.45 8.19
CA GLU A 16 12.01 8.79 9.61
C GLU A 16 12.14 10.32 9.85
N THR A 17 13.07 10.97 9.15
CA THR A 17 13.22 12.43 9.22
C THR A 17 12.03 13.19 8.58
N LEU A 18 11.38 12.59 7.58
CA LEU A 18 10.24 13.18 6.85
C LEU A 18 8.88 12.82 7.49
N SER A 19 8.84 11.80 8.35
CA SER A 19 7.70 11.39 9.16
C SER A 19 8.06 11.49 10.65
N PRO A 20 8.27 12.71 11.18
CA PRO A 20 8.60 12.91 12.58
C PRO A 20 7.42 12.51 13.49
N ASP A 21 7.65 12.53 14.81
CA ASP A 21 6.60 12.25 15.79
C ASP A 21 5.32 13.04 15.49
N PHE A 22 4.23 12.29 15.32
CA PHE A 22 2.91 12.79 15.01
C PHE A 22 2.42 13.76 16.10
N ASN A 23 2.27 15.05 15.75
CA ASN A 23 1.95 16.10 16.72
C ASN A 23 0.65 16.87 16.44
N ASP A 24 0.61 17.70 15.40
CA ASP A 24 -0.35 18.80 15.20
C ASP A 24 -1.23 18.65 13.94
N HIS A 25 -1.20 17.49 13.27
CA HIS A 25 -1.98 17.19 12.07
C HIS A 25 -2.78 15.90 12.28
N ASP A 26 -3.97 15.80 11.67
CA ASP A 26 -4.85 14.64 11.88
C ASP A 26 -4.34 13.36 11.18
N TRP A 27 -3.49 13.47 10.15
CA TRP A 27 -2.94 12.34 9.39
C TRP A 27 -1.63 12.69 8.70
N ASP A 28 -0.65 11.78 8.75
CA ASP A 28 0.51 11.77 7.86
C ASP A 28 0.28 10.78 6.72
N ILE A 29 0.22 11.30 5.48
CA ILE A 29 0.03 10.48 4.29
C ILE A 29 1.35 10.33 3.56
N ILE A 30 1.90 9.12 3.63
CA ILE A 30 3.19 8.77 3.03
C ILE A 30 2.94 8.09 1.68
N GLU A 31 3.46 8.68 0.61
CA GLU A 31 3.35 8.10 -0.73
C GLU A 31 4.17 6.80 -0.84
N GLY A 32 3.50 5.70 -1.18
CA GLY A 32 4.13 4.40 -1.41
C GLY A 32 5.05 4.39 -2.64
N GLN A 33 6.18 3.69 -2.55
CA GLN A 33 7.20 3.68 -3.61
C GLN A 33 7.67 2.25 -3.90
N GLY A 34 7.48 1.82 -5.15
CA GLY A 34 7.87 0.48 -5.61
C GLY A 34 6.96 -0.66 -5.13
N SER A 35 7.53 -1.86 -5.04
CA SER A 35 6.90 -3.04 -4.43
C SER A 35 7.97 -3.99 -3.93
N LEU A 36 7.74 -4.64 -2.78
CA LEU A 36 8.61 -5.73 -2.29
C LEU A 36 8.78 -6.87 -3.29
N PHE A 37 7.84 -7.03 -4.23
CA PHE A 37 7.87 -8.07 -5.26
C PHE A 37 8.51 -7.60 -6.58
N ASN A 38 8.98 -6.36 -6.66
CA ASN A 38 9.76 -5.89 -7.78
C ASN A 38 11.27 -5.91 -7.42
N PRO A 39 12.08 -6.81 -7.99
CA PRO A 39 13.51 -6.93 -7.67
C PRO A 39 14.30 -5.63 -7.80
N SER A 40 13.90 -4.74 -8.70
CA SER A 40 14.59 -3.46 -8.91
C SER A 40 14.24 -2.40 -7.87
N PHE A 41 13.11 -2.53 -7.18
CA PHE A 41 12.58 -1.49 -6.28
C PHE A 41 12.24 -2.00 -4.87
N ALA A 42 12.43 -3.29 -4.59
CA ALA A 42 12.10 -3.90 -3.31
C ALA A 42 12.82 -3.23 -2.13
N GLY A 43 14.09 -2.85 -2.31
CA GLY A 43 14.86 -2.14 -1.28
C GLY A 43 14.26 -0.79 -0.90
N VAL A 44 13.68 -0.08 -1.87
CA VAL A 44 13.01 1.21 -1.64
C VAL A 44 11.74 1.03 -0.82
N SER A 45 10.90 0.07 -1.19
CA SER A 45 9.67 -0.23 -0.44
C SER A 45 9.96 -0.68 0.98
N LEU A 46 10.98 -1.52 1.18
CA LEU A 46 11.37 -1.99 2.50
C LEU A 46 11.89 -0.85 3.38
N GLY A 47 12.74 0.02 2.84
CA GLY A 47 13.23 1.21 3.55
C GLY A 47 12.09 2.17 3.92
N LEU A 48 11.11 2.35 3.02
CA LEU A 48 9.91 3.14 3.30
C LEU A 48 9.10 2.56 4.45
N LEU A 49 8.79 1.26 4.43
CA LEU A 49 8.02 0.60 5.49
C LEU A 49 8.70 0.73 6.86
N HIS A 50 10.01 0.53 6.91
CA HIS A 50 10.76 0.63 8.17
C HIS A 50 10.90 2.06 8.69
N GLY A 51 11.13 3.02 7.80
CA GLY A 51 11.30 4.42 8.20
C GLY A 51 9.98 5.10 8.56
N ALA A 52 8.91 4.76 7.84
CA ALA A 52 7.59 5.36 8.05
C ALA A 52 6.90 4.87 9.32
N GLN A 53 7.17 3.61 9.71
CA GLN A 53 6.57 2.98 10.89
C GLN A 53 5.04 3.12 10.95
N ALA A 54 4.38 3.11 9.79
CA ALA A 54 2.97 3.46 9.67
C ALA A 54 2.05 2.51 10.44
N ASP A 55 1.02 3.08 11.09
CA ASP A 55 -0.02 2.30 11.76
C ASP A 55 -0.94 1.59 10.75
N ALA A 56 -1.25 2.28 9.65
CA ALA A 56 -2.17 1.83 8.62
C ALA A 56 -1.48 1.73 7.26
N LEU A 57 -1.63 0.58 6.61
CA LEU A 57 -1.20 0.36 5.23
C LEU A 57 -2.41 0.32 4.28
N ILE A 58 -2.30 0.98 3.14
CA ILE A 58 -3.26 0.90 2.04
C ILE A 58 -2.60 0.19 0.86
N LEU A 59 -3.15 -0.94 0.44
CA LEU A 59 -2.61 -1.70 -0.69
C LEU A 59 -3.15 -1.16 -2.01
N CYS A 60 -2.27 -0.82 -2.96
CA CYS A 60 -2.67 -0.42 -4.31
C CYS A 60 -2.43 -1.58 -5.31
N HIS A 61 -3.43 -1.89 -6.13
CA HIS A 61 -3.33 -2.95 -7.13
C HIS A 61 -4.01 -2.60 -8.46
N GLU A 62 -3.37 -2.91 -9.57
CA GLU A 62 -3.96 -2.80 -10.91
C GLU A 62 -4.53 -4.14 -11.36
N VAL A 63 -5.84 -4.16 -11.59
CA VAL A 63 -6.57 -5.37 -11.91
C VAL A 63 -6.24 -5.87 -13.32
N GLY A 64 -5.99 -7.18 -13.42
CA GLY A 64 -5.70 -7.85 -14.69
C GLY A 64 -4.24 -7.76 -15.13
N ARG A 65 -3.36 -7.13 -14.35
CA ARG A 65 -1.93 -7.08 -14.65
C ARG A 65 -1.32 -8.50 -14.57
N PRO A 66 -0.70 -9.03 -15.65
CA PRO A 66 -0.27 -10.42 -15.70
C PRO A 66 1.09 -10.68 -15.04
N HIS A 67 1.93 -9.63 -14.96
CA HIS A 67 3.32 -9.76 -14.50
C HIS A 67 3.83 -8.46 -13.87
N ILE A 68 4.95 -8.57 -13.15
CA ILE A 68 5.67 -7.44 -12.57
C ILE A 68 6.12 -6.50 -13.69
N ARG A 69 6.00 -5.19 -13.46
CA ARG A 69 6.38 -4.18 -14.45
C ARG A 69 7.84 -4.37 -14.88
N HIS A 70 8.06 -4.39 -16.19
CA HIS A 70 9.36 -4.65 -16.84
C HIS A 70 9.94 -6.07 -16.69
N LEU A 71 9.20 -7.01 -16.09
CA LEU A 71 9.61 -8.41 -15.92
C LEU A 71 8.51 -9.35 -16.42
N PRO A 72 8.41 -9.59 -17.75
CA PRO A 72 7.32 -10.39 -18.35
C PRO A 72 7.32 -11.86 -17.91
N HIS A 73 8.44 -12.35 -17.39
CA HIS A 73 8.60 -13.72 -16.88
C HIS A 73 8.22 -13.86 -15.40
N CYS A 74 8.02 -12.75 -14.67
CA CYS A 74 7.68 -12.75 -13.25
C CYS A 74 6.19 -12.49 -13.05
N LYS A 75 5.42 -13.53 -12.74
CA LYS A 75 3.99 -13.40 -12.38
C LYS A 75 3.82 -12.52 -11.14
N LEU A 76 2.66 -11.88 -11.03
CA LEU A 76 2.30 -11.18 -9.81
C LEU A 76 2.09 -12.17 -8.65
N PRO A 77 2.46 -11.80 -7.42
CA PRO A 77 2.02 -12.51 -6.22
C PRO A 77 0.50 -12.44 -6.08
N SER A 78 -0.07 -13.33 -5.27
CA SER A 78 -1.45 -13.13 -4.81
C SER A 78 -1.55 -11.89 -3.92
N ILE A 79 -2.74 -11.32 -3.84
CA ILE A 79 -3.00 -10.17 -2.96
C ILE A 79 -2.77 -10.54 -1.50
N SER A 80 -3.19 -11.73 -1.07
CA SER A 80 -2.93 -12.22 0.29
C SER A 80 -1.44 -12.31 0.61
N ALA A 81 -0.63 -12.86 -0.30
CA ALA A 81 0.83 -12.90 -0.13
C ALA A 81 1.45 -11.49 -0.11
N THR A 82 0.86 -10.57 -0.88
CA THR A 82 1.29 -9.17 -0.90
C THR A 82 1.03 -8.48 0.44
N ILE A 83 -0.17 -8.64 0.99
CA ILE A 83 -0.56 -8.09 2.29
C ILE A 83 0.36 -8.66 3.38
N GLU A 84 0.53 -9.99 3.41
CA GLU A 84 1.33 -10.67 4.42
C GLU A 84 2.79 -10.22 4.41
N ALA A 85 3.41 -10.14 3.23
CA ALA A 85 4.80 -9.70 3.11
C ALA A 85 5.00 -8.24 3.56
N ASN A 86 4.10 -7.33 3.18
CA ASN A 86 4.21 -5.93 3.57
C ASN A 86 3.96 -5.74 5.08
N LEU A 87 2.97 -6.42 5.66
CA LEU A 87 2.73 -6.37 7.10
C LEU A 87 3.90 -6.97 7.90
N SER A 88 4.47 -8.08 7.44
CA SER A 88 5.64 -8.69 8.07
C SER A 88 6.82 -7.72 8.11
N ALA A 89 7.09 -7.03 7.00
CA ALA A 89 8.13 -6.01 6.93
C ALA A 89 7.83 -4.80 7.83
N ALA A 90 6.62 -4.23 7.77
CA ALA A 90 6.24 -3.08 8.59
C ALA A 90 6.30 -3.39 10.09
N ARG A 91 5.90 -4.59 10.50
CA ARG A 91 5.87 -5.02 11.91
C ARG A 91 7.23 -5.19 12.56
N LEU A 92 8.31 -5.17 11.77
CA LEU A 92 9.66 -5.10 12.32
C LEU A 92 9.88 -3.80 13.10
N THR A 93 9.29 -2.69 12.65
CA THR A 93 9.46 -1.36 13.26
C THR A 93 8.19 -0.84 13.94
N ASN A 94 7.00 -1.25 13.49
CA ASN A 94 5.73 -0.99 14.17
C ASN A 94 4.90 -2.28 14.34
N PRO A 95 4.99 -2.97 15.49
CA PRO A 95 4.26 -4.23 15.73
C PRO A 95 2.73 -4.12 15.59
N SER A 96 2.18 -2.91 15.73
CA SER A 96 0.75 -2.64 15.62
C SER A 96 0.28 -2.43 14.19
N ALA A 97 1.18 -2.37 13.19
CA ALA A 97 0.82 -2.08 11.80
C ALA A 97 -0.24 -3.04 11.24
N GLN A 98 -1.25 -2.48 10.57
CA GLN A 98 -2.40 -3.19 10.00
C GLN A 98 -2.68 -2.77 8.56
N ILE A 99 -3.38 -3.63 7.82
CA ILE A 99 -3.96 -3.24 6.54
C ILE A 99 -5.28 -2.52 6.83
N ALA A 100 -5.45 -1.32 6.28
CA ALA A 100 -6.63 -0.47 6.52
C ALA A 100 -7.50 -0.30 5.26
N GLY A 101 -7.03 -0.76 4.11
CA GLY A 101 -7.81 -0.72 2.88
C GLY A 101 -7.07 -1.20 1.64
N ILE A 102 -7.82 -1.41 0.56
CA ILE A 102 -7.28 -1.79 -0.74
C ILE A 102 -7.83 -0.84 -1.82
N CYS A 103 -6.93 -0.20 -2.53
CA CYS A 103 -7.22 0.63 -3.69
C CYS A 103 -7.00 -0.18 -4.98
N LEU A 104 -8.07 -0.37 -5.74
CA LEU A 104 -8.03 -1.04 -7.03
C LEU A 104 -7.98 -0.02 -8.15
N ASN A 105 -7.06 -0.20 -9.09
CA ASN A 105 -7.19 0.40 -10.42
C ASN A 105 -7.97 -0.58 -11.30
N THR A 106 -9.25 -0.26 -11.53
CA THR A 106 -10.18 -1.06 -12.33
C THR A 106 -10.38 -0.49 -13.74
N SER A 107 -9.46 0.34 -14.25
CA SER A 107 -9.62 1.01 -15.54
C SER A 107 -9.86 0.07 -16.72
N SER A 108 -9.45 -1.19 -16.60
CA SER A 108 -9.62 -2.27 -17.59
C SER A 108 -10.98 -2.99 -17.51
N LEU A 109 -11.80 -2.72 -16.49
CA LEU A 109 -13.08 -3.38 -16.25
C LEU A 109 -14.26 -2.46 -16.55
N GLU A 110 -15.40 -3.05 -16.86
CA GLU A 110 -16.68 -2.36 -16.90
C GLU A 110 -17.13 -1.93 -15.48
N LEU A 111 -18.03 -0.95 -15.42
CA LEU A 111 -18.44 -0.32 -14.15
C LEU A 111 -19.01 -1.33 -13.14
N GLU A 112 -19.89 -2.22 -13.59
CA GLU A 112 -20.55 -3.20 -12.72
C GLU A 112 -19.60 -4.33 -12.28
N GLU A 113 -18.67 -4.73 -13.15
CA GLU A 113 -17.60 -5.68 -12.81
C GLU A 113 -16.68 -5.09 -11.74
N ALA A 114 -16.30 -3.82 -11.88
CA ALA A 114 -15.47 -3.11 -10.92
C ALA A 114 -16.13 -3.01 -9.54
N LYS A 115 -17.44 -2.69 -9.48
CA LYS A 115 -18.20 -2.66 -8.23
C LYS A 115 -18.27 -4.04 -7.57
N THR A 116 -18.59 -5.06 -8.36
CA THR A 116 -18.68 -6.45 -7.89
C THR A 116 -17.34 -6.89 -7.30
N LEU A 117 -16.24 -6.64 -8.02
CA LEU A 117 -14.91 -6.99 -7.55
C LEU A 117 -14.54 -6.28 -6.23
N CYS A 118 -14.86 -4.99 -6.09
CA CYS A 118 -14.62 -4.28 -4.84
C CYS A 118 -15.42 -4.89 -3.68
N ALA A 119 -16.69 -5.25 -3.90
CA ALA A 119 -17.53 -5.88 -2.88
C ALA A 119 -16.99 -7.25 -2.47
N ASP A 120 -16.64 -8.10 -3.44
CA ASP A 120 -16.09 -9.44 -3.22
C ASP A 120 -14.78 -9.35 -2.42
N TRP A 121 -13.89 -8.43 -2.77
CA TRP A 121 -12.62 -8.25 -2.07
C TRP A 121 -12.81 -7.64 -0.68
N GLN A 122 -13.78 -6.76 -0.50
CA GLN A 122 -14.12 -6.24 0.83
C GLN A 122 -14.59 -7.37 1.76
N GLU A 123 -15.42 -8.29 1.26
CA GLU A 123 -15.83 -9.48 2.02
C GLU A 123 -14.62 -10.39 2.30
N GLN A 124 -13.78 -10.63 1.29
CA GLN A 124 -12.63 -11.52 1.40
C GLN A 124 -11.55 -11.02 2.38
N TYR A 125 -11.25 -9.72 2.36
CA TYR A 125 -10.13 -9.13 3.10
C TYR A 125 -10.56 -8.42 4.39
N GLY A 126 -11.86 -8.20 4.60
CA GLY A 126 -12.39 -7.60 5.83
C GLY A 126 -12.01 -6.12 6.03
N VAL A 127 -11.54 -5.46 4.99
CA VAL A 127 -11.18 -4.02 4.99
C VAL A 127 -11.86 -3.33 3.81
N PRO A 128 -12.10 -2.01 3.87
CA PRO A 128 -12.68 -1.29 2.76
C PRO A 128 -11.88 -1.47 1.47
N VAL A 129 -12.58 -1.75 0.36
CA VAL A 129 -11.99 -1.87 -0.97
C VAL A 129 -12.71 -0.93 -1.91
N THR A 130 -11.96 -0.13 -2.68
CA THR A 130 -12.53 0.84 -3.61
C THR A 130 -11.61 1.08 -4.79
N ASP A 131 -12.17 1.55 -5.90
CA ASP A 131 -11.40 2.25 -6.93
C ASP A 131 -11.41 3.75 -6.60
N PRO A 132 -10.28 4.32 -6.14
CA PRO A 132 -10.26 5.70 -5.67
C PRO A 132 -10.53 6.73 -6.77
N VAL A 133 -10.28 6.37 -8.04
CA VAL A 133 -10.51 7.25 -9.19
C VAL A 133 -11.97 7.21 -9.62
N ARG A 134 -12.61 6.04 -9.59
CA ARG A 134 -14.01 5.87 -10.04
C ARG A 134 -15.03 6.13 -8.94
N PHE A 135 -14.76 5.68 -7.71
CA PHE A 135 -15.73 5.65 -6.61
C PHE A 135 -15.31 6.53 -5.41
N GLY A 136 -14.09 7.06 -5.43
CA GLY A 136 -13.55 7.86 -4.33
C GLY A 136 -13.05 7.02 -3.15
N ILE A 137 -12.63 7.72 -2.10
CA ILE A 137 -11.87 7.17 -0.96
C ILE A 137 -12.63 7.22 0.37
N GLU A 138 -13.90 7.62 0.35
CA GLU A 138 -14.67 7.93 1.55
C GLU A 138 -14.78 6.73 2.51
N SER A 139 -14.90 5.50 1.97
CA SER A 139 -14.96 4.27 2.78
C SER A 139 -13.67 4.01 3.55
N ILE A 140 -12.51 4.21 2.91
CA ILE A 140 -11.19 4.07 3.54
C ILE A 140 -10.97 5.17 4.57
N ALA A 141 -11.24 6.44 4.22
CA ALA A 141 -11.06 7.56 5.14
C ALA A 141 -11.93 7.45 6.40
N ARG A 142 -13.18 6.98 6.26
CA ARG A 142 -14.06 6.69 7.40
C ARG A 142 -13.48 5.60 8.29
N HIS A 143 -13.06 4.48 7.69
CA HIS A 143 -12.49 3.36 8.44
C HIS A 143 -11.24 3.77 9.21
N LEU A 144 -10.34 4.54 8.59
CA LEU A 144 -9.16 5.08 9.25
C LEU A 144 -9.54 5.90 10.49
N LYS A 145 -10.46 6.87 10.36
CA LYS A 145 -10.91 7.71 11.48
C LYS A 145 -11.58 6.96 12.63
N GLU A 146 -12.17 5.79 12.37
CA GLU A 146 -12.90 5.01 13.37
C GLU A 146 -12.02 3.98 14.09
N ASN A 147 -10.89 3.58 13.50
CA ASN A 147 -10.12 2.41 13.96
C ASN A 147 -8.64 2.70 14.26
N PHE A 148 -8.15 3.90 13.92
CA PHE A 148 -6.79 4.38 14.15
C PHE A 148 -6.88 5.78 14.75
#